data_AF-A0A7H0KBP4-F1
#
_entry.id   AF-A0A7H0KBP4-F1
#
_cell.length_a   1.000
_cell.length_b   1.000
_cell.length_c   1.000
_cell.angle_alpha   90.00
_cell.angle_beta   90.00
_cell.angle_gamma   90.00
#
_symmetry.space_group_name_H-M   'P 1'
#
loop_
_entity.id
_entity.type
_entity.pdbx_description
1 polymer ?
#
loop_
_entity_poly.entity_id
_entity_poly.type
_entity_poly.pdbx_seq_one_letter_code
_entity_poly.pdbx_strand_id
1 'polypeptide(L)'
;MGLLSRARQLLGLGHTPLVDFPEQFEPVDVDRLQVHTAKLSPDTEEKMVIVTTTPKALERIAAGGAVQLRHPGERDVTFVPVGRDAVPVLDPKLGWLIPVSPATASELAALPKGPGEHELRSLHLGLIIQPLNLP
;
A
#
# COMPACT_ATOMS: atom_id res chain seq x y z
N MET A 1 -31.05 -4.30 -9.67
CA MET A 1 -30.15 -4.47 -8.50
C MET A 1 -31.00 -4.64 -7.25
N GLY A 2 -31.00 -5.83 -6.64
CA GLY A 2 -32.03 -6.28 -5.69
C GLY A 2 -31.68 -6.15 -4.21
N LEU A 3 -32.72 -6.19 -3.35
CA LEU A 3 -32.64 -6.11 -1.88
C LEU A 3 -31.56 -7.02 -1.24
N LEU A 4 -31.31 -8.18 -1.85
CA LEU A 4 -30.32 -9.16 -1.38
C LEU A 4 -28.88 -8.61 -1.35
N SER A 5 -28.54 -7.70 -2.26
CA SER A 5 -27.21 -7.07 -2.31
C SER A 5 -26.98 -6.14 -1.12
N ARG A 6 -28.03 -5.41 -0.70
CA ARG A 6 -27.98 -4.49 0.45
C ARG A 6 -27.89 -5.23 1.78
N ALA A 7 -28.57 -6.37 1.90
CA ALA A 7 -28.49 -7.22 3.09
C ALA A 7 -27.06 -7.78 3.30
N ARG A 8 -26.38 -8.20 2.24
CA ARG A 8 -24.98 -8.67 2.32
C ARG A 8 -24.00 -7.58 2.73
N GLN A 9 -24.21 -6.35 2.23
CA GLN A 9 -23.38 -5.20 2.58
C GLN A 9 -23.58 -4.77 4.04
N LEU A 10 -24.81 -4.86 4.57
CA LEU A 10 -25.10 -4.59 5.99
C LEU A 10 -24.58 -5.68 6.95
N LEU A 11 -24.44 -6.92 6.47
CA LEU A 11 -23.92 -8.06 7.25
C LEU A 11 -22.39 -8.20 7.19
N GLY A 12 -21.67 -7.27 6.57
CA GLY A 12 -20.21 -7.33 6.43
C GLY A 12 -19.70 -8.37 5.42
N LEU A 13 -20.60 -9.03 4.67
CA LEU A 13 -20.29 -10.14 3.76
C LEU A 13 -19.85 -9.69 2.35
N GLY A 14 -19.61 -8.39 2.16
CA GLY A 14 -19.16 -7.79 0.91
C GLY A 14 -17.87 -6.98 1.02
N HIS A 15 -17.17 -7.03 2.16
CA HIS A 15 -15.93 -6.30 2.34
C HIS A 15 -14.75 -7.11 1.79
N THR A 16 -13.94 -6.46 0.97
CA THR A 16 -12.61 -6.95 0.63
C THR A 16 -11.86 -7.24 1.94
N PRO A 17 -11.26 -8.43 2.10
CA PRO A 17 -10.60 -8.82 3.34
C PRO A 17 -9.47 -7.84 3.68
N LEU A 18 -9.23 -7.67 4.99
CA LEU A 18 -8.08 -6.90 5.46
C LEU A 18 -6.79 -7.70 5.27
N VAL A 19 -5.68 -6.99 5.15
CA VAL A 19 -4.34 -7.59 5.15
C VAL A 19 -4.04 -8.22 6.52
N ASP A 20 -3.51 -9.45 6.52
CA ASP A 20 -3.04 -10.12 7.74
C ASP A 20 -1.69 -9.53 8.19
N PHE A 21 -1.40 -9.65 9.49
CA PHE A 21 -0.13 -9.20 10.04
C PHE A 21 1.03 -10.11 9.62
N PRO A 22 2.14 -9.56 9.09
CA PRO A 22 3.32 -10.35 8.80
C PRO A 22 3.96 -10.85 10.10
N GLU A 23 4.32 -12.14 10.16
CA GLU A 23 5.10 -12.69 11.28
C GLU A 23 6.51 -12.09 11.33
N GLN A 24 7.08 -11.78 10.17
CA GLN A 24 8.41 -11.19 10.01
C GLN A 24 8.40 -10.21 8.83
N PHE A 25 9.17 -9.13 8.96
CA PHE A 25 9.42 -8.16 7.90
C PHE A 25 10.85 -7.63 8.00
N GLU A 26 11.40 -7.22 6.87
CA GLU A 26 12.68 -6.52 6.82
C GLU A 26 12.46 -5.03 7.12
N PRO A 27 13.04 -4.46 8.20
CA PRO A 27 13.01 -3.03 8.42
C PRO A 27 14.02 -2.32 7.51
N VAL A 28 13.57 -1.28 6.81
CA VAL A 28 14.37 -0.46 5.90
C VAL A 28 14.18 1.01 6.25
N ASP A 29 15.25 1.63 6.74
CA ASP A 29 15.28 3.07 6.94
C ASP A 29 15.42 3.77 5.59
N VAL A 30 14.51 4.72 5.34
CA VAL A 30 14.46 5.47 4.08
C VAL A 30 14.59 6.96 4.36
N ASP A 31 15.24 7.66 3.44
CA ASP A 31 15.48 9.09 3.60
C ASP A 31 14.22 9.94 3.37
N ARG A 32 13.18 9.36 2.74
CA ARG A 32 11.88 9.99 2.53
C ARG A 32 10.78 8.94 2.66
N LEU A 33 9.80 9.25 3.48
CA LEU A 33 8.55 8.50 3.60
C LEU A 33 7.44 9.51 3.90
N GLN A 34 6.37 9.50 3.12
CA GLN A 34 5.15 10.24 3.45
C GLN A 34 3.96 9.43 3.00
N VAL A 35 2.88 9.45 3.76
CA VAL A 35 1.64 8.78 3.38
C VAL A 35 0.49 9.76 3.37
N HIS A 36 -0.21 9.81 2.24
CA HIS A 36 -1.46 10.55 2.08
C HIS A 36 -2.60 9.61 1.73
N THR A 37 -3.82 10.03 2.03
CA THR A 37 -5.03 9.31 1.62
C THR A 37 -5.92 10.25 0.81
N ALA A 38 -6.43 9.78 -0.32
CA ALA A 38 -7.38 10.49 -1.14
C ALA A 38 -8.69 9.68 -1.25
N LYS A 39 -9.84 10.33 -1.16
CA LYS A 39 -11.12 9.70 -1.51
C LYS A 39 -11.22 9.58 -3.03
N LEU A 40 -11.57 8.40 -3.53
CA LEU A 40 -11.73 8.16 -4.97
C LEU A 40 -13.10 8.60 -5.49
N SER A 41 -14.12 8.56 -4.64
CA SER A 41 -15.46 9.07 -4.96
C SER A 41 -16.05 9.75 -3.72
N PRO A 42 -16.85 10.82 -3.90
CA PRO A 42 -17.59 11.43 -2.79
C PRO A 42 -18.67 10.49 -2.22
N ASP A 43 -19.17 9.56 -3.03
CA ASP A 43 -20.31 8.70 -2.69
C ASP A 43 -19.89 7.29 -2.23
N THR A 44 -18.60 6.99 -2.21
CA THR A 44 -18.07 5.70 -1.73
C THR A 44 -17.03 5.90 -0.63
N GLU A 45 -16.81 4.84 0.15
CA GLU A 45 -15.71 4.78 1.13
C GLU A 45 -14.38 4.33 0.49
N GLU A 46 -14.31 4.31 -0.85
CA GLU A 46 -13.09 3.93 -1.56
C GLU A 46 -12.04 5.02 -1.40
N LYS A 47 -10.87 4.59 -0.94
CA LYS A 47 -9.73 5.45 -0.67
C LYS A 47 -8.50 4.93 -1.42
N MET A 48 -7.73 5.86 -1.96
CA MET A 48 -6.38 5.60 -2.42
C MET A 48 -5.40 5.97 -1.31
N VAL A 49 -4.46 5.07 -1.05
CA VAL A 49 -3.28 5.36 -0.23
C VAL A 49 -2.18 5.82 -1.18
N ILE A 50 -1.47 6.89 -0.85
CA ILE A 50 -0.39 7.42 -1.67
C ILE A 50 0.86 7.41 -0.80
N VAL A 51 1.88 6.65 -1.20
CA VAL A 51 3.15 6.54 -0.49
C VAL A 51 4.24 7.23 -1.31
N THR A 52 4.86 8.23 -0.72
CA THR A 52 6.03 8.90 -1.29
C THR A 52 7.29 8.31 -0.67
N THR A 53 8.23 7.86 -1.51
CA THR A 53 9.50 7.30 -1.04
C THR A 53 10.63 7.42 -2.08
N THR A 54 11.73 6.69 -1.89
CA THR A 54 12.95 6.77 -2.69
C THR A 54 13.07 5.60 -3.68
N PRO A 55 13.86 5.74 -4.76
CA PRO A 55 14.16 4.63 -5.67
C PRO A 55 14.72 3.38 -4.96
N LYS A 56 15.58 3.57 -3.95
CA LYS A 56 16.15 2.47 -3.16
C LYS A 56 15.06 1.70 -2.41
N ALA A 57 14.03 2.38 -1.91
CA ALA A 57 12.91 1.71 -1.26
C ALA A 57 12.09 0.88 -2.25
N LEU A 58 11.85 1.40 -3.47
CA LEU A 58 11.17 0.64 -4.53
C LEU A 58 11.90 -0.66 -4.87
N GLU A 59 13.24 -0.65 -4.92
CA GLU A 59 14.01 -1.89 -5.15
C GLU A 59 13.78 -2.95 -4.07
N ARG A 60 13.66 -2.55 -2.79
CA ARG A 60 13.37 -3.48 -1.69
C ARG A 60 11.94 -4.01 -1.77
N ILE A 61 10.97 -3.15 -2.06
CA ILE A 61 9.56 -3.53 -2.23
C ILE A 61 9.41 -4.54 -3.38
N ALA A 62 10.01 -4.23 -4.54
CA ALA A 62 9.92 -5.06 -5.74
C ALA A 62 10.64 -6.41 -5.61
N ALA A 63 11.47 -6.60 -4.57
CA ALA A 63 12.08 -7.91 -4.28
C ALA A 63 11.06 -8.94 -3.75
N GLY A 64 9.84 -8.52 -3.39
CA GLY A 64 8.70 -9.41 -3.13
C GLY A 64 8.61 -9.98 -1.71
N GLY A 65 9.53 -9.62 -0.81
CA GLY A 65 9.45 -9.93 0.61
C GLY A 65 8.57 -8.94 1.39
N ALA A 66 8.24 -9.29 2.64
CA ALA A 66 7.64 -8.32 3.56
C ALA A 66 8.69 -7.28 3.98
N VAL A 67 8.40 -6.00 3.73
CA VAL A 67 9.35 -4.89 3.96
C VAL A 67 8.63 -3.76 4.69
N GLN A 68 9.21 -3.27 5.78
CA GLN A 68 8.75 -2.11 6.51
C GLN A 68 9.66 -0.92 6.23
N LEU A 69 9.13 0.11 5.57
CA LEU A 69 9.79 1.39 5.40
C LEU A 69 9.61 2.23 6.66
N ARG A 70 10.70 2.86 7.10
CA ARG A 70 10.74 3.71 8.30
C ARG A 70 11.40 5.04 8.02
N HIS A 71 10.86 6.10 8.61
CA HIS A 71 11.45 7.43 8.58
C HIS A 71 11.13 8.18 9.88
N PRO A 72 12.09 8.90 10.49
CA PRO A 72 11.83 9.67 11.70
C PRO A 72 10.68 10.66 11.53
N GLY A 73 9.70 10.62 12.43
CA GLY A 73 8.55 11.54 12.44
C GLY A 73 7.37 11.11 11.56
N GLU A 74 7.49 10.02 10.81
CA GLU A 74 6.46 9.52 9.90
C GLU A 74 5.87 8.19 10.40
N ARG A 75 4.69 7.82 9.90
CA ARG A 75 4.13 6.48 10.15
C ARG A 75 4.84 5.48 9.26
N ASP A 76 5.28 4.37 9.84
CA ASP A 76 5.88 3.26 9.09
C ASP A 76 4.93 2.72 8.02
N VAL A 77 5.49 2.18 6.94
CA VAL A 77 4.72 1.56 5.85
C VAL A 77 5.26 0.18 5.60
N THR A 78 4.45 -0.83 5.88
CA THR A 78 4.79 -2.24 5.71
C THR A 78 4.09 -2.82 4.49
N PHE A 79 4.88 -3.21 3.49
CA PHE A 79 4.42 -3.97 2.34
C PHE A 79 4.39 -5.44 2.71
N VAL A 80 3.22 -6.08 2.62
CA VAL A 80 2.98 -7.43 3.13
C VAL A 80 2.52 -8.32 1.97
N PRO A 81 3.33 -9.31 1.54
CA PRO A 81 2.90 -10.30 0.57
C PRO A 81 1.64 -11.04 1.07
N VAL A 82 0.63 -11.11 0.22
CA VAL A 82 -0.64 -11.80 0.52
C VAL A 82 -1.04 -12.72 -0.63
N GLY A 83 -1.74 -13.79 -0.31
CA GLY A 83 -2.22 -14.76 -1.32
C GLY A 83 -3.46 -14.33 -2.10
N ARG A 84 -4.10 -13.21 -1.72
CA ARG A 84 -5.36 -12.72 -2.30
C ARG A 84 -5.45 -11.20 -2.19
N ASP A 85 -6.35 -10.61 -2.96
CA ASP A 85 -6.61 -9.18 -2.90
C ASP A 85 -7.13 -8.75 -1.53
N ALA A 86 -6.58 -7.66 -1.02
CA ALA A 86 -6.90 -7.05 0.26
C ALA A 86 -6.75 -5.53 0.16
N VAL A 87 -7.26 -4.80 1.15
CA VAL A 87 -7.16 -3.32 1.18
C VAL A 87 -6.10 -2.82 2.15
N PRO A 88 -5.49 -1.64 1.89
CA PRO A 88 -4.59 -1.02 2.85
C PRO A 88 -5.28 -0.64 4.17
N VAL A 89 -4.59 -0.88 5.27
CA VAL A 89 -5.08 -0.60 6.64
C VAL A 89 -4.05 0.21 7.41
N LEU A 90 -4.50 1.15 8.24
CA LEU A 90 -3.65 1.82 9.20
C LEU A 90 -3.75 1.08 10.55
N ASP A 91 -2.66 0.44 10.94
CA ASP A 91 -2.49 -0.21 12.23
C ASP A 91 -1.80 0.75 13.23
N PRO A 92 -2.26 0.83 14.49
CA PRO A 92 -1.67 1.73 15.49
C PRO A 92 -0.24 1.38 15.92
N LYS A 93 0.22 0.14 15.70
CA LYS A 93 1.57 -0.32 16.10
C LYS A 93 2.53 -0.39 14.93
N LEU A 94 2.07 -0.87 13.77
CA LEU A 94 2.90 -1.15 12.60
C LEU A 94 2.77 -0.11 11.49
N GLY A 95 1.93 0.91 11.69
CA GLY A 95 1.67 1.93 10.68
C GLY A 95 0.79 1.41 9.56
N TRP A 96 1.03 1.87 8.33
CA TRP A 96 0.27 1.42 7.18
C TRP A 96 0.68 0.00 6.78
N LEU A 97 -0.28 -0.89 6.65
CA LEU A 97 -0.11 -2.22 6.08
C LEU A 97 -0.65 -2.19 4.64
N ILE A 98 0.23 -2.41 3.68
CA ILE A 98 -0.04 -2.40 2.25
C ILE A 98 0.01 -3.85 1.74
N PRO A 99 -1.13 -4.48 1.42
CA PRO A 99 -1.13 -5.84 0.88
C PRO A 99 -0.52 -5.88 -0.51
N VAL A 100 0.38 -6.83 -0.74
CA VAL A 100 1.00 -7.07 -2.04
C VAL A 100 0.52 -8.43 -2.54
N SER A 101 -0.56 -8.43 -3.33
CA SER A 101 -1.01 -9.65 -4.02
C SER A 101 -0.04 -10.01 -5.16
N PRO A 102 -0.13 -11.21 -5.76
CA PRO A 102 0.70 -11.56 -6.92
C PRO A 102 0.56 -10.58 -8.11
N ALA A 103 -0.63 -10.00 -8.29
CA ALA A 103 -0.86 -8.97 -9.30
C ALA A 103 -0.14 -7.66 -8.95
N THR A 104 -0.25 -7.21 -7.69
CA THR A 104 0.45 -6.01 -7.20
C THR A 104 1.97 -6.19 -7.25
N ALA A 105 2.50 -7.36 -6.89
CA ALA A 105 3.93 -7.67 -7.01
C ALA A 105 4.41 -7.57 -8.46
N SER A 106 3.61 -8.06 -9.41
CA SER A 106 3.94 -8.01 -10.84
C SER A 106 3.97 -6.56 -11.35
N GLU A 107 3.03 -5.72 -10.92
CA GLU A 107 3.04 -4.30 -11.28
C GLU A 107 4.25 -3.56 -10.67
N LEU A 108 4.52 -3.79 -9.37
CA LEU A 108 5.68 -3.22 -8.67
C LEU A 108 7.01 -3.58 -9.36
N ALA A 109 7.17 -4.84 -9.78
CA ALA A 109 8.36 -5.30 -10.49
C ALA A 109 8.51 -4.68 -11.89
N ALA A 110 7.41 -4.24 -12.51
CA ALA A 110 7.39 -3.62 -13.82
C ALA A 110 7.59 -2.10 -13.79
N LEU A 111 7.58 -1.46 -12.61
CA LEU A 111 7.77 -0.03 -12.48
C LEU A 111 9.18 0.41 -12.92
N PRO A 112 9.32 1.59 -13.58
CA PRO A 112 10.62 2.18 -13.82
C PRO A 112 11.38 2.39 -12.51
N LYS A 113 12.69 2.08 -12.48
CA LYS A 113 13.54 2.24 -11.28
C LYS A 113 13.94 3.70 -10.96
N GLY A 114 13.36 4.66 -11.66
CA GLY A 114 13.68 6.09 -11.54
C GLY A 114 12.58 6.88 -10.83
N PRO A 115 12.77 8.19 -10.65
CA PRO A 115 11.73 9.07 -10.15
C PRO A 115 10.47 9.04 -11.03
N GLY A 116 9.30 9.18 -10.41
CA GLY A 116 8.03 9.16 -11.10
C GLY A 116 6.83 9.01 -10.17
N GLU A 117 5.65 9.19 -10.73
CA GLU A 117 4.37 8.95 -10.06
C GLU A 117 3.70 7.75 -10.72
N HIS A 118 3.29 6.78 -9.92
CA HIS A 118 2.76 5.51 -10.39
C HIS A 118 1.51 5.14 -9.62
N GLU A 119 0.42 4.84 -10.31
CA GLU A 119 -0.77 4.24 -9.72
C GLU A 119 -0.77 2.76 -10.04
N LEU A 120 -0.83 1.91 -9.01
CA LEU A 120 -1.06 0.49 -9.18
C LEU A 120 -2.54 0.25 -9.42
N ARG A 121 -2.89 -0.60 -10.38
CA ARG A 121 -4.29 -0.88 -10.74
C ARG A 121 -4.89 -2.00 -9.91
N SER A 122 -4.06 -2.98 -9.52
CA SER A 122 -4.47 -4.11 -8.67
C SER A 122 -4.76 -3.72 -7.22
N LEU A 123 -4.32 -2.53 -6.81
CA LEU A 123 -4.48 -2.01 -5.46
C LEU A 123 -4.61 -0.50 -5.57
N HIS A 124 -5.58 0.13 -4.90
CA HIS A 124 -5.70 1.60 -4.85
C HIS A 124 -4.52 2.25 -4.10
N LEU A 125 -3.34 2.20 -4.71
CA LEU A 125 -2.06 2.64 -4.20
C LEU A 125 -1.39 3.53 -5.24
N GLY A 126 -1.15 4.78 -4.86
CA GLY A 126 -0.20 5.66 -5.53
C GLY A 126 1.20 5.47 -4.92
N LEU A 127 2.22 5.40 -5.76
CA LEU A 127 3.63 5.45 -5.40
C LEU A 127 4.27 6.66 -6.05
N ILE A 128 4.80 7.56 -5.23
CA ILE A 128 5.58 8.71 -5.68
C ILE A 128 7.04 8.42 -5.36
N ILE A 129 7.84 8.20 -6.39
CA ILE A 129 9.27 7.93 -6.28
C ILE A 129 10.02 9.24 -6.52
N GLN A 130 10.72 9.72 -5.50
CA GLN A 130 11.48 10.96 -5.57
C GLN A 130 12.94 10.72 -5.16
N PRO A 131 13.90 11.34 -5.87
CA PRO A 131 15.28 11.30 -5.46
C PRO A 131 15.45 12.07 -4.15
N LEU A 132 16.53 11.78 -3.43
CA LEU A 132 16.93 12.62 -2.33
C LEU A 132 17.25 14.02 -2.86
N ASN A 133 16.51 15.04 -2.44
CA ASN A 133 16.97 16.41 -2.64
C ASN A 133 18.14 16.62 -1.68
N LEU A 134 19.36 16.52 -2.20
CA LEU A 134 20.51 17.11 -1.52
C LEU A 134 20.32 18.64 -1.53
N PRO A 135 20.58 19.32 -0.41
CA PRO A 135 20.53 20.78 -0.33
C PRO A 135 21.52 21.44 -1.31
#